data_AF-A0AAP5N1Z3-F1
#
_entry.id   AF-A0AAP5N1Z3-F1
#
_cell.length_a   1.000
_cell.length_b   1.000
_cell.length_c   1.000
_cell.angle_alpha   90.00
_cell.angle_beta   90.00
_cell.angle_gamma   90.00
#
_symmetry.space_group_name_H-M   'P 1'
#
loop_
_entity.id
_entity.type
_entity.pdbx_description
1 polymer ?
#
loop_
_entity_poly.entity_id
_entity_poly.type
_entity_poly.pdbx_seq_one_letter_code
_entity_poly.pdbx_strand_id
1 'polypeptide(L)'
;MDALLQLANVCLSLGKWNLTEQFADELRILATIRYQEELLMKKDKSVSEPLKTERPLVVYYVQSYLIKSIALFKQGHYEKAKQYIEGYEDLSWFEILDEQGKKEVDNFRLWARANKYGTKLLLGDGKQTNYFCFFTLST
;
A
#
# COMPACT_ATOMS: atom_id res chain seq x y z
N MET A 1 -1.83 13.72 2.47
CA MET A 1 -1.45 12.42 1.88
C MET A 1 -2.33 12.07 0.69
N ASP A 2 -3.62 12.41 0.70
CA ASP A 2 -4.55 12.13 -0.40
C ASP A 2 -4.09 12.69 -1.75
N ALA A 3 -3.61 13.93 -1.80
CA ALA A 3 -3.07 14.50 -3.04
C ALA A 3 -1.92 13.66 -3.63
N LEU A 4 -1.03 13.14 -2.77
CA LEU A 4 0.09 12.30 -3.19
C LEU A 4 -0.38 10.91 -3.64
N LEU A 5 -1.35 10.32 -2.93
CA LEU A 5 -2.01 9.08 -3.35
C LEU A 5 -2.72 9.23 -4.70
N GLN A 6 -3.46 10.32 -4.90
CA GLN A 6 -4.11 10.63 -6.17
C GLN A 6 -3.09 10.80 -7.29
N LEU A 7 -2.00 11.52 -7.03
CA LEU A 7 -0.94 11.72 -8.02
C LEU A 7 -0.27 10.40 -8.42
N ALA A 8 0.01 9.51 -7.45
CA ALA A 8 0.54 8.18 -7.72
C ALA A 8 -0.43 7.36 -8.58
N ASN A 9 -1.73 7.40 -8.28
CA ASN A 9 -2.77 6.70 -9.06
C ASN A 9 -2.92 7.25 -10.49
N VAL A 10 -2.84 8.57 -10.67
CA VAL A 10 -2.85 9.19 -12.01
C VAL A 10 -1.61 8.78 -12.80
N CYS A 11 -0.43 8.77 -12.18
CA CYS A 11 0.79 8.31 -12.85
C CYS A 11 0.69 6.83 -13.23
N LEU A 12 0.10 6.01 -12.36
CA LEU A 12 -0.13 4.60 -12.60
C LEU A 12 -1.05 4.37 -13.80
N SER A 13 -2.19 5.08 -13.87
CA SER A 13 -3.14 4.94 -14.97
C SER A 13 -2.59 5.40 -16.31
N LEU A 14 -1.68 6.39 -16.29
CA LEU A 14 -0.97 6.88 -17.47
C LEU A 14 0.24 6.03 -17.88
N GLY A 15 0.57 4.98 -17.13
CA GLY A 15 1.72 4.13 -17.41
C GLY A 15 3.08 4.76 -17.11
N LYS A 16 3.13 5.81 -16.27
CA LYS A 16 4.36 6.50 -15.87
C LYS A 16 5.01 5.76 -14.71
N TRP A 17 5.58 4.58 -14.97
CA TRP A 17 6.01 3.65 -13.92
C TRP A 17 7.04 4.24 -12.95
N ASN A 18 8.09 4.90 -13.46
CA ASN A 18 9.12 5.51 -12.61
C ASN A 18 8.55 6.56 -11.65
N LEU A 19 7.64 7.43 -12.14
CA LEU A 19 6.98 8.43 -11.30
C LEU A 19 6.00 7.79 -10.32
N THR A 20 5.33 6.72 -10.74
CA THR A 20 4.44 5.94 -9.87
C THR A 20 5.21 5.35 -8.69
N GLU A 21 6.38 4.75 -8.94
CA GLU A 21 7.25 4.23 -7.88
C GLU A 21 7.73 5.33 -6.94
N GLN A 22 8.16 6.47 -7.49
CA GLN A 22 8.61 7.62 -6.70
C GLN A 22 7.51 8.11 -5.76
N PHE A 23 6.32 8.41 -6.27
CA PHE A 23 5.22 8.92 -5.44
C PHE A 23 4.72 7.86 -4.45
N ALA A 24 4.78 6.58 -4.81
CA ALA A 24 4.50 5.51 -3.87
C ALA A 24 5.52 5.47 -2.72
N ASP A 25 6.82 5.62 -3.00
CA ASP A 25 7.83 5.70 -1.93
C ASP A 25 7.65 6.92 -1.03
N GLU A 26 7.39 8.09 -1.62
CA GLU A 26 7.12 9.31 -0.85
C GLU A 26 5.89 9.14 0.05
N LEU A 27 4.81 8.52 -0.47
CA LEU A 27 3.60 8.24 0.31
C LEU A 27 3.89 7.29 1.47
N ARG A 28 4.68 6.23 1.22
CA ARG A 28 5.08 5.26 2.24
C ARG A 28 5.87 5.92 3.36
N ILE A 29 6.86 6.74 3.00
CA ILE A 29 7.71 7.46 3.96
C ILE A 29 6.84 8.38 4.82
N LEU A 30 5.99 9.19 4.18
CA LEU A 30 5.13 10.13 4.88
C LEU A 30 4.13 9.42 5.82
N ALA A 31 3.48 8.35 5.36
CA ALA A 31 2.57 7.55 6.17
C ALA A 31 3.28 6.89 7.37
N THR A 32 4.51 6.42 7.17
CA THR A 32 5.31 5.78 8.22
C THR A 32 5.74 6.79 9.28
N ILE A 33 6.25 7.94 8.88
CA ILE A 33 6.64 9.03 9.81
C ILE A 33 5.41 9.44 10.64
N ARG A 34 4.29 9.69 9.97
CA ARG A 34 3.05 10.11 10.63
C ARG A 34 2.53 9.07 11.63
N TYR A 35 2.60 7.79 11.28
CA TYR A 35 2.24 6.70 12.18
C TYR A 35 3.15 6.64 13.41
N GLN A 36 4.46 6.80 13.23
CA GLN A 36 5.41 6.80 14.33
C GLN A 36 5.18 7.97 15.29
N GLU A 37 4.90 9.16 14.77
CA GLU A 37 4.54 10.33 15.58
C GLU A 37 3.29 10.07 16.42
N GLU A 38 2.21 9.54 15.82
CA GLU A 38 0.99 9.21 16.56
C GLU A 38 1.22 8.13 17.62
N LEU A 39 2.06 7.14 17.32
CA LEU A 39 2.41 6.08 18.26
C LEU A 39 3.17 6.63 19.47
N LEU A 40 4.09 7.57 19.26
CA LEU A 40 4.81 8.26 20.34
C LEU A 40 3.84 9.10 21.19
N MET A 41 2.98 9.90 20.56
CA MET A 41 1.98 10.71 21.28
C MET A 41 1.06 9.86 22.15
N LYS A 42 0.62 8.70 21.65
CA LYS A 42 -0.21 7.74 22.39
C LYS A 42 0.53 7.13 23.59
N LYS A 43 1.83 6.83 23.43
CA LYS A 43 2.67 6.28 24.52
C LYS A 43 2.95 7.31 25.61
N ASP A 44 3.19 8.57 25.21
CA ASP A 44 3.49 9.66 26.13
C ASP A 44 2.24 10.24 26.82
N LYS A 45 1.04 9.72 26.51
CA LYS A 45 -0.26 10.24 26.99
C LYS A 45 -0.42 11.76 26.74
N SER A 46 0.21 12.25 25.68
CA SER A 46 0.05 13.64 25.23
C SER A 46 -1.41 13.87 24.84
N VAL A 47 -1.99 14.99 25.28
CA VAL A 47 -3.38 15.37 25.01
C VAL A 47 -3.54 15.96 23.59
N SER A 48 -2.49 15.99 22.77
CA SER A 48 -2.63 16.49 21.39
C SER A 48 -3.52 15.55 20.58
N GLU A 49 -4.57 16.11 19.99
CA GLU A 49 -5.41 15.37 19.06
C GLU A 49 -4.57 14.84 17.88
N PRO A 50 -4.74 13.57 17.47
CA PRO A 50 -4.11 13.08 16.25
C PRO A 50 -4.58 13.94 15.07
N LEU A 51 -3.67 14.25 14.13
CA LEU A 51 -4.07 14.92 12.88
C LEU A 51 -5.13 14.08 12.19
N LYS A 52 -6.27 14.72 11.92
CA LYS A 52 -7.32 14.13 11.10
C LYS A 52 -6.82 14.00 9.67
N THR A 53 -6.64 12.76 9.24
CA THR A 53 -6.45 12.40 7.84
C THR A 53 -7.79 12.00 7.24
N GLU A 54 -7.95 12.09 5.92
CA GLU A 54 -9.19 11.68 5.24
C GLU A 54 -9.44 10.17 5.37
N ARG A 55 -8.38 9.40 5.62
CA ARG A 55 -8.40 7.93 5.75
C ARG A 55 -7.53 7.46 6.91
N PRO A 56 -7.76 6.24 7.43
CA PRO A 56 -6.84 5.62 8.38
C PRO A 56 -5.41 5.52 7.80
N LEU A 57 -4.39 5.75 8.63
CA LEU A 57 -2.98 5.75 8.20
C LEU A 57 -2.56 4.43 7.52
N VAL A 58 -3.13 3.32 7.98
CA VAL A 58 -2.88 1.99 7.38
C VAL A 58 -3.28 1.94 5.91
N VAL A 59 -4.28 2.72 5.48
CA VAL A 59 -4.70 2.77 4.08
C VAL A 59 -3.61 3.40 3.22
N TYR A 60 -3.06 4.55 3.63
CA TYR A 60 -1.96 5.18 2.86
C TYR A 60 -0.72 4.30 2.84
N TYR A 61 -0.40 3.66 3.96
CA TYR A 61 0.71 2.70 4.04
C TYR A 61 0.51 1.55 3.04
N VAL A 62 -0.62 0.85 3.08
CA VAL A 62 -0.83 -0.30 2.18
C VAL A 62 -0.95 0.14 0.72
N GLN A 63 -1.66 1.23 0.42
CA GLN A 63 -1.77 1.75 -0.94
C GLN A 63 -0.39 2.07 -1.54
N SER A 64 0.54 2.61 -0.73
CA SER A 64 1.90 2.87 -1.19
C SER A 64 2.63 1.59 -1.63
N TYR A 65 2.54 0.50 -0.86
CA TYR A 65 3.13 -0.79 -1.25
C TYR A 65 2.42 -1.41 -2.44
N LEU A 66 1.08 -1.35 -2.47
CA LEU A 66 0.28 -1.89 -3.55
C LEU A 66 0.67 -1.22 -4.86
N ILE A 67 0.56 0.11 -4.95
CA ILE A 67 0.86 0.91 -6.15
C ILE A 67 2.28 0.63 -6.66
N LYS A 68 3.27 0.59 -5.76
CA LYS A 68 4.66 0.27 -6.11
C LYS A 68 4.81 -1.15 -6.66
N SER A 69 4.13 -2.13 -6.05
CA SER A 69 4.14 -3.50 -6.56
C SER A 69 3.56 -3.58 -7.98
N ILE A 70 2.53 -2.78 -8.30
CA ILE A 70 1.96 -2.70 -9.66
C ILE A 70 2.98 -2.18 -10.64
N ALA A 71 3.60 -1.04 -10.33
CA ALA A 71 4.56 -0.40 -11.22
C ALA A 71 5.75 -1.31 -11.51
N LEU A 72 6.31 -1.95 -10.48
CA LEU A 72 7.38 -2.94 -10.63
C LEU A 72 6.93 -4.13 -11.47
N PHE A 73 5.73 -4.64 -11.22
CA PHE A 73 5.16 -5.75 -11.96
C PHE A 73 4.99 -5.42 -13.45
N LYS A 74 4.44 -4.23 -13.78
CA LYS A 74 4.24 -3.76 -15.15
C LYS A 74 5.55 -3.54 -15.92
N GLN A 75 6.66 -3.36 -15.21
CA GLN A 75 8.01 -3.28 -15.77
C GLN A 75 8.72 -4.64 -15.86
N GLY A 76 8.07 -5.74 -15.46
CA GLY A 76 8.65 -7.08 -15.45
C GLY A 76 9.57 -7.35 -14.25
N HIS A 77 9.62 -6.46 -13.26
CA HIS A 77 10.41 -6.63 -12.03
C HIS A 77 9.66 -7.50 -11.00
N TYR A 78 9.30 -8.72 -11.38
CA TYR A 78 8.39 -9.58 -10.63
C TYR A 78 8.86 -9.93 -9.21
N GLU A 79 10.15 -10.22 -9.02
CA GLU A 79 10.68 -10.51 -7.68
C GLU A 79 10.61 -9.30 -6.75
N LYS A 80 10.92 -8.11 -7.27
CA LYS A 80 10.77 -6.87 -6.48
C LYS A 80 9.29 -6.62 -6.18
N ALA A 81 8.40 -6.78 -7.15
CA ALA A 81 6.96 -6.62 -6.93
C ALA A 81 6.45 -7.54 -5.81
N LYS A 82 6.90 -8.80 -5.79
CA LYS A 82 6.57 -9.78 -4.74
C LYS A 82 7.04 -9.32 -3.36
N GLN A 83 8.25 -8.77 -3.22
CA GLN A 83 8.73 -8.21 -1.95
C GLN A 83 7.81 -7.09 -1.43
N TYR A 84 7.32 -6.23 -2.31
CA TYR A 84 6.35 -5.20 -1.93
C TYR A 84 4.98 -5.78 -1.55
N ILE A 85 4.54 -6.86 -2.21
CA ILE A 85 3.31 -7.57 -1.82
C ILE A 85 3.41 -8.16 -0.41
N GLU A 86 4.54 -8.78 -0.10
CA GLU A 86 4.81 -9.36 1.23
C GLU A 86 4.87 -8.26 2.31
N GLY A 87 5.30 -7.04 1.95
CA GLY A 87 5.39 -5.90 2.87
C GLY A 87 4.05 -5.40 3.43
N TYR A 88 2.92 -5.69 2.78
CA TYR A 88 1.58 -5.39 3.32
C TYR A 88 0.75 -6.64 3.65
N GLU A 89 1.33 -7.85 3.51
CA GLU A 89 0.66 -9.09 3.89
C GLU A 89 0.52 -9.20 5.41
N ASP A 90 1.53 -8.74 6.16
CA ASP A 90 1.47 -8.68 7.61
C ASP A 90 1.41 -7.23 8.13
N LEU A 91 0.24 -6.88 8.65
CA LEU A 91 -0.06 -5.60 9.27
C LEU A 91 -0.29 -5.73 10.78
N SER A 92 0.13 -6.84 11.42
CA SER A 92 -0.06 -7.04 12.86
C SER A 92 0.65 -6.01 13.73
N TRP A 93 1.66 -5.33 13.19
CA TRP A 93 2.42 -4.28 13.86
C TRP A 93 1.72 -2.91 13.83
N PHE A 94 0.63 -2.75 13.07
CA PHE A 94 -0.19 -1.53 13.07
C PHE A 94 -1.11 -1.52 14.31
N GLU A 95 -0.70 -0.79 15.34
CA GLU A 95 -1.37 -0.71 16.64
C GLU A 95 -2.52 0.31 16.67
N ILE A 96 -2.40 1.38 15.87
CA ILE A 96 -3.36 2.48 15.82
C ILE A 96 -4.35 2.18 14.70
N LEU A 97 -5.42 1.47 15.04
CA LEU A 97 -6.50 1.11 14.13
C LEU A 97 -7.86 1.36 14.80
N ASP A 98 -8.68 2.18 14.15
CA ASP A 98 -10.11 2.27 14.41
C ASP A 98 -10.86 1.09 13.76
N GLU A 99 -12.18 1.02 13.95
CA GLU A 99 -12.99 -0.05 13.37
C GLU A 99 -12.87 -0.12 11.84
N GLN A 100 -12.83 1.04 11.18
CA GLN A 100 -12.63 1.11 9.73
C GLN A 100 -11.26 0.56 9.34
N GLY A 101 -10.18 0.99 10.01
CA GLY A 101 -8.82 0.52 9.76
C GLY A 101 -8.66 -0.98 9.95
N LYS A 102 -9.32 -1.58 10.95
CA LYS A 102 -9.32 -3.05 11.14
C LYS A 102 -9.96 -3.77 9.97
N LYS A 103 -11.11 -3.29 9.48
CA LYS A 103 -11.79 -3.84 8.31
C LYS A 103 -10.92 -3.76 7.05
N GLU A 104 -10.23 -2.63 6.86
CA GLU A 104 -9.30 -2.46 5.74
C GLU A 104 -8.11 -3.43 5.82
N VAL A 105 -7.54 -3.65 7.01
CA VAL A 105 -6.45 -4.61 7.22
C VAL A 105 -6.83 -6.03 6.78
N ASP A 106 -8.05 -6.48 7.10
CA ASP A 106 -8.50 -7.81 6.69
C ASP A 106 -8.67 -7.92 5.16
N ASN A 107 -9.19 -6.86 4.51
CA ASN A 107 -9.25 -6.78 3.05
C ASN A 107 -7.84 -6.81 2.43
N PHE A 108 -6.90 -6.03 2.98
CA PHE A 108 -5.54 -5.94 2.50
C PHE A 108 -4.79 -7.27 2.61
N ARG A 109 -4.99 -8.02 3.70
CA ARG A 109 -4.43 -9.38 3.85
C ARG A 109 -4.94 -10.33 2.78
N LEU A 110 -6.24 -10.28 2.48
CA LEU A 110 -6.83 -11.09 1.42
C LEU A 110 -6.23 -10.73 0.06
N TRP A 111 -6.09 -9.44 -0.24
CA TRP A 111 -5.52 -8.96 -1.49
C TRP A 111 -4.03 -9.28 -1.63
N ALA A 112 -3.26 -9.17 -0.54
CA ALA A 112 -1.84 -9.53 -0.53
C ALA A 112 -1.66 -10.99 -0.95
N ARG A 113 -2.46 -11.90 -0.36
CA ARG A 113 -2.46 -13.32 -0.73
C ARG A 113 -2.81 -13.51 -2.20
N ALA A 114 -3.91 -12.90 -2.67
CA ALA A 114 -4.34 -13.00 -4.07
C ALA A 114 -3.24 -12.51 -5.04
N ASN A 115 -2.63 -11.35 -4.76
CA ASN A 115 -1.57 -10.76 -5.59
C ASN A 115 -0.27 -11.60 -5.56
N LYS A 116 0.04 -12.22 -4.42
CA LYS A 116 1.17 -13.14 -4.27
C LYS A 116 0.98 -14.43 -5.08
N TYR A 117 -0.24 -14.97 -5.11
CA TYR A 117 -0.57 -16.10 -5.98
C TYR A 117 -0.48 -15.72 -7.46
N GLY A 118 -1.00 -14.54 -7.84
CA GLY A 118 -0.91 -14.03 -9.21
C GLY A 118 0.53 -13.87 -9.70
N THR A 119 1.42 -13.32 -8.87
CA THR A 119 2.85 -13.18 -9.20
C THR A 119 3.57 -14.53 -9.28
N LYS A 120 3.26 -15.50 -8.41
CA LYS A 120 3.85 -16.86 -8.48
C LYS A 120 3.47 -17.60 -9.76
N LEU A 121 2.22 -17.48 -10.21
CA LEU A 121 1.73 -18.18 -11.40
C LEU A 121 2.51 -17.74 -12.65
N LEU A 122 2.87 -16.46 -12.73
CA LEU A 122 3.64 -15.88 -13.84
C LEU A 122 5.15 -16.16 -13.77
N LEU A 123 5.69 -16.33 -12.55
CA LEU A 123 7.08 -16.76 -12.35
C LEU A 123 7.25 -18.26 -12.67
N GLY A 124 6.22 -19.08 -12.47
CA GLY A 124 6.23 -20.53 -12.69
C GLY A 124 5.77 -20.97 -14.09
N ASP A 125 4.78 -20.27 -14.67
CA ASP A 125 4.26 -20.51 -16.02
C ASP A 125 4.35 -19.21 -16.84
N GLY A 126 5.14 -19.22 -17.92
CA GLY A 126 5.35 -18.07 -18.80
C GLY A 126 4.11 -17.57 -19.58
N LYS A 127 2.90 -17.92 -19.14
CA LYS A 127 1.65 -17.41 -19.71
C LYS A 127 1.27 -16.12 -18.98
N GLN A 128 1.29 -15.00 -19.71
CA GLN A 128 0.69 -13.73 -19.30
C GLN A 128 -0.80 -13.91 -19.00
N THR A 129 -1.14 -14.36 -17.79
CA THR A 129 -2.51 -14.30 -17.28
C THR A 129 -2.74 -12.91 -16.74
N ASN A 130 -3.60 -12.15 -17.44
CA ASN A 130 -4.00 -10.78 -17.13
C ASN A 130 -4.88 -10.65 -15.86
N TYR A 131 -4.85 -11.65 -14.96
CA TYR A 131 -5.63 -11.68 -13.74
C TYR A 131 -4.86 -11.00 -12.60
N PHE A 132 -4.74 -9.68 -12.67
CA PHE A 132 -4.50 -8.88 -11.46
C PHE A 132 -5.81 -8.25 -11.02
N CYS A 133 -6.27 -8.61 -9.82
CA CYS A 133 -7.30 -7.87 -9.10
C CYS A 133 -6.67 -6.60 -8.52
N PHE A 134 -6.41 -5.58 -9.35
CA PHE A 134 -6.22 -4.24 -8.82
C PHE A 134 -7.58 -3.66 -8.46
N PHE A 135 -8.07 -4.02 -7.27
CA PHE A 135 -8.94 -3.12 -6.53
C PHE A 135 -8.05 -1.98 -6.01
N THR A 136 -7.61 -1.07 -6.90
CA THR A 136 -7.28 0.27 -6.43
C THR A 136 -8.60 0.80 -5.89
N LEU A 137 -8.71 0.96 -4.57
CA LEU A 137 -9.88 1.59 -3.96
C LEU A 137 -10.05 2.97 -4.60
N SER A 138 -10.95 3.04 -5.58
CA SER A 138 -11.56 4.28 -6.05
C SER A 138 -12.62 4.66 -5.03
N THR A 139 -12.16 5.06 -3.86
CA THR A 139 -12.99 5.72 -2.84
C THR A 139 -12.09 6.65 -2.12
#